data_AF-A0A2T1FEB5-F1
#
_entry.id   AF-A0A2T1FEB5-F1
#
_cell.length_a   1.000
_cell.length_b   1.000
_cell.length_c   1.000
_cell.angle_alpha   90.00
_cell.angle_beta   90.00
_cell.angle_gamma   90.00
#
_symmetry.space_group_name_H-M   'P 1'
#
loop_
_entity.id
_entity.type
_entity.pdbx_description
1 polymer ?
#
loop_
_entity_poly.entity_id
_entity_poly.type
_entity_poly.pdbx_seq_one_letter_code
_entity_poly.pdbx_strand_id
1 'polypeptide(L)'
;MSSKSKQIFLIGLFMTVIGTILTIFNWYSALYSGRFYFKAAFIGPFAIILGIGATLFPHQMIPITTNNLDLKPTKFTQVVLVLAIISGFVNVALLISGVVPFLK
;
A
#
# COMPACT_ATOMS: atom_id res chain seq x y z
N MET A 1 -22.31 3.76 10.27
CA MET A 1 -21.38 3.22 9.24
C MET A 1 -22.11 2.17 8.41
N SER A 2 -22.17 2.33 7.08
CA SER A 2 -22.90 1.40 6.20
C SER A 2 -22.22 0.03 6.15
N SER A 3 -22.96 -1.04 5.78
CA SER A 3 -22.39 -2.38 5.61
C SER A 3 -21.19 -2.38 4.65
N LYS A 4 -21.31 -1.65 3.53
CA LYS A 4 -20.23 -1.46 2.54
C LYS A 4 -19.00 -0.75 3.13
N SER A 5 -19.22 0.28 3.95
CA SER A 5 -18.14 1.00 4.64
C SER A 5 -17.38 0.08 5.61
N LYS A 6 -18.10 -0.76 6.35
CA LYS A 6 -17.50 -1.75 7.27
C LYS A 6 -16.64 -2.76 6.51
N GLN A 7 -17.11 -3.24 5.36
CA GLN A 7 -16.36 -4.16 4.52
C GLN A 7 -15.06 -3.53 3.99
N ILE A 8 -15.10 -2.29 3.48
CA ILE A 8 -13.90 -1.56 3.03
C ILE A 8 -12.93 -1.34 4.17
N PHE A 9 -13.43 -0.99 5.36
CA PHE A 9 -12.59 -0.84 6.55
C PHE A 9 -11.83 -2.13 6.89
N LEU A 10 -12.55 -3.27 6.91
CA LEU A 10 -11.96 -4.59 7.18
C LEU A 10 -10.92 -4.98 6.12
N ILE A 11 -11.23 -4.75 4.84
CA ILE A 11 -10.28 -4.97 3.73
C ILE A 11 -9.05 -4.07 3.89
N GLY A 12 -9.24 -2.78 4.21
CA GLY A 12 -8.16 -1.83 4.43
C GLY A 12 -7.25 -2.25 5.58
N LEU A 13 -7.84 -2.71 6.68
CA LEU A 13 -7.08 -3.20 7.83
C LEU A 13 -6.25 -4.43 7.44
N PHE A 14 -6.87 -5.38 6.73
CA PHE A 14 -6.20 -6.58 6.25
C PHE A 14 -5.04 -6.26 5.28
N MET A 15 -5.26 -5.34 4.34
CA MET A 15 -4.22 -4.86 3.41
C MET A 15 -3.05 -4.21 4.16
N THR A 16 -3.35 -3.42 5.20
CA THR A 16 -2.32 -2.77 6.04
C THR A 16 -1.46 -3.81 6.74
N VAL A 17 -2.08 -4.82 7.35
CA VAL A 17 -1.37 -5.89 8.07
C VAL A 17 -0.50 -6.71 7.12
N ILE A 18 -1.06 -7.18 6.00
CA ILE A 18 -0.30 -7.97 5.01
C ILE A 18 0.82 -7.15 4.39
N GLY A 19 0.55 -5.89 4.02
CA GLY A 19 1.56 -5.00 3.45
C GLY A 19 2.73 -4.78 4.41
N THR A 20 2.44 -4.65 5.71
CA THR A 20 3.45 -4.53 6.77
C THR A 20 4.29 -5.80 6.88
N ILE A 21 3.65 -6.97 6.93
CA ILE A 21 4.34 -8.27 6.99
C ILE A 21 5.25 -8.46 5.77
N LEU A 22 4.76 -8.17 4.56
CA LEU A 22 5.54 -8.29 3.33
C LEU A 22 6.74 -7.34 3.33
N THR A 23 6.55 -6.10 3.78
CA THR A 23 7.63 -5.10 3.85
C THR A 23 8.70 -5.56 4.83
N ILE A 24 8.32 -5.96 6.04
CA ILE A 24 9.23 -6.47 7.07
C ILE A 24 9.97 -7.71 6.56
N PHE A 25 9.26 -8.68 6.00
CA PHE A 25 9.86 -9.92 5.49
C PHE A 25 10.87 -9.65 4.37
N ASN A 26 10.57 -8.72 3.46
CA ASN A 26 11.47 -8.39 2.37
C ASN A 26 12.74 -7.69 2.86
N TRP A 27 12.62 -6.77 3.82
CA TRP A 27 13.77 -6.14 4.48
C TRP A 27 14.60 -7.15 5.27
N TYR A 28 13.94 -8.05 6.02
CA TYR A 28 14.60 -9.13 6.74
C TYR A 28 15.37 -10.05 5.77
N SER A 29 14.74 -10.48 4.68
CA SER A 29 15.40 -11.31 3.66
C SER A 29 16.58 -10.60 2.99
N ALA A 30 16.47 -9.29 2.75
CA ALA A 30 17.55 -8.49 2.20
C ALA A 30 18.74 -8.38 3.18
N LEU A 31 18.47 -8.12 4.46
CA LEU A 31 19.49 -7.94 5.50
C LEU A 31 20.19 -9.24 5.88
N TYR A 32 19.45 -10.34 6.04
CA TYR A 32 19.99 -11.59 6.60
C TYR A 32 20.33 -12.66 5.56
N SER A 33 19.71 -12.63 4.38
CA SER A 33 19.93 -13.63 3.33
C SER A 33 20.49 -13.05 2.04
N GLY A 34 20.66 -11.72 1.95
CA GLY A 34 21.01 -11.02 0.70
C GLY A 34 19.95 -11.17 -0.40
N ARG A 35 18.76 -11.71 -0.09
CA ARG A 35 17.71 -11.98 -1.06
C ARG A 35 16.72 -10.84 -1.08
N PHE A 36 16.61 -10.19 -2.23
CA PHE A 36 15.71 -9.05 -2.42
C PHE A 36 14.60 -9.40 -3.42
N TYR A 37 13.34 -9.26 -2.98
CA TYR A 37 12.18 -9.47 -3.84
C TYR A 37 11.60 -8.11 -4.27
N PHE A 38 12.02 -7.62 -5.44
CA PHE A 38 11.55 -6.36 -6.04
C PHE A 38 10.03 -6.20 -6.01
N LYS A 39 9.28 -7.27 -6.30
CA LYS A 39 7.81 -7.24 -6.26
C LYS A 39 7.27 -6.97 -4.85
N ALA A 40 7.81 -7.65 -3.83
CA ALA A 40 7.39 -7.44 -2.44
C ALA A 40 7.79 -6.05 -1.91
N ALA A 41 8.94 -5.54 -2.36
CA ALA A 41 9.43 -4.21 -2.02
C ALA A 41 8.50 -3.08 -2.47
N PHE A 42 7.84 -3.25 -3.61
CA PHE A 42 6.86 -2.28 -4.11
C PHE A 42 5.45 -2.56 -3.54
N ILE A 43 5.00 -3.82 -3.60
CA ILE A 43 3.64 -4.21 -3.21
C ILE A 43 3.38 -3.98 -1.73
N GLY A 44 4.35 -4.24 -0.85
CA GLY A 44 4.19 -4.10 0.60
C GLY A 44 3.81 -2.67 1.01
N PRO A 45 4.68 -1.67 0.78
CA PRO A 45 4.39 -0.27 1.13
C PRO A 45 3.15 0.27 0.41
N PHE A 46 2.96 -0.11 -0.86
CA PHE A 46 1.76 0.27 -1.61
C PHE A 46 0.47 -0.23 -0.92
N ALA A 47 0.44 -1.50 -0.51
CA ALA A 47 -0.68 -2.08 0.21
C ALA A 47 -0.89 -1.45 1.60
N ILE A 48 0.19 -1.03 2.28
CA ILE A 48 0.10 -0.28 3.56
C ILE A 48 -0.64 1.05 3.35
N ILE A 49 -0.20 1.87 2.40
CA ILE A 49 -0.79 3.20 2.19
C ILE A 49 -2.24 3.11 1.72
N LEU A 50 -2.54 2.18 0.80
CA LEU A 50 -3.93 1.93 0.40
C LEU A 50 -4.79 1.41 1.55
N GLY A 51 -4.24 0.48 2.35
CA GLY A 51 -4.92 -0.08 3.51
C GLY A 51 -5.27 0.98 4.54
N ILE A 52 -4.30 1.82 4.92
CA ILE A 52 -4.49 2.95 5.85
C ILE A 52 -5.55 3.91 5.30
N GLY A 53 -5.47 4.26 4.00
CA GLY A 53 -6.46 5.10 3.35
C GLY A 53 -7.88 4.53 3.44
N ALA A 54 -8.02 3.21 3.20
CA ALA A 54 -9.31 2.52 3.25
C ALA A 54 -9.85 2.37 4.68
N THR A 55 -8.98 2.18 5.67
CA THR A 55 -9.35 2.08 7.08
C THR A 55 -9.77 3.44 7.66
N LEU A 56 -9.03 4.51 7.36
CA LEU A 56 -9.32 5.84 7.90
C LEU A 56 -10.47 6.54 7.17
N PHE A 57 -10.59 6.32 5.85
CA PHE A 57 -11.57 7.02 5.01
C PHE A 57 -12.42 6.07 4.14
N PRO A 58 -13.08 5.06 4.75
CA PRO A 58 -13.83 4.04 4.00
C PRO A 58 -14.96 4.65 3.16
N HIS A 59 -15.55 5.76 3.61
CA HIS A 59 -16.63 6.45 2.89
C HIS A 59 -16.18 7.13 1.60
N GLN A 60 -14.93 7.56 1.52
CA GLN A 60 -14.38 8.22 0.33
C GLN A 60 -13.87 7.21 -0.71
N MET A 61 -13.75 5.94 -0.32
CA MET A 61 -13.38 4.83 -1.19
C MET A 61 -14.58 4.02 -1.70
N ILE A 62 -15.80 4.29 -1.24
CA ILE A 62 -17.01 3.69 -1.81
C ILE A 62 -17.24 4.35 -3.19
N PRO A 63 -17.17 3.61 -4.31
CA PRO A 63 -17.68 4.13 -5.57
C PRO A 63 -19.17 4.38 -5.39
N ILE A 64 -19.61 5.64 -5.53
CA ILE A 64 -21.03 5.99 -5.45
C ILE A 64 -21.70 5.35 -6.67
N THR A 65 -22.24 4.15 -6.48
CA THR A 65 -23.04 3.44 -7.48
C THR A 65 -24.41 4.10 -7.54
N THR A 66 -24.50 5.27 -8.14
CA THR A 66 -25.75 5.83 -8.64
C THR A 66 -25.53 6.12 -10.11
N ASN A 67 -26.28 5.39 -10.94
CA ASN A 67 -26.36 5.51 -12.39
C ASN A 67 -26.08 6.95 -12.88
N ASN A 68 -25.12 7.09 -13.81
CA ASN A 68 -24.85 8.27 -14.64
C ASN A 68 -23.92 9.40 -14.14
N LEU A 69 -23.02 9.19 -13.19
CA LEU A 69 -21.96 10.17 -12.94
C LEU A 69 -20.57 9.53 -13.02
N ASP A 70 -19.75 10.07 -13.93
CA ASP A 70 -18.33 9.78 -14.09
C ASP A 70 -17.67 9.50 -12.73
N LEU A 71 -17.11 8.29 -12.61
CA LEU A 71 -16.24 7.88 -11.51
C LEU A 71 -14.95 8.70 -11.56
N LYS A 72 -15.02 9.99 -11.24
CA LYS A 72 -13.82 10.78 -10.98
C LYS A 72 -13.31 10.39 -9.60
N PRO A 73 -12.09 9.80 -9.50
CA PRO A 73 -11.47 9.62 -8.21
C PRO A 73 -11.43 10.98 -7.50
N THR A 74 -11.85 11.02 -6.24
CA THR A 74 -11.78 12.24 -5.45
C THR A 74 -10.31 12.69 -5.36
N LYS A 75 -10.06 13.99 -5.22
CA LYS A 75 -8.69 14.51 -5.02
C LYS A 75 -7.96 13.75 -3.91
N PHE A 76 -8.69 13.28 -2.90
CA PHE A 76 -8.16 12.44 -1.82
C PHE A 76 -7.66 11.07 -2.29
N THR A 77 -8.46 10.30 -3.05
CA THR A 77 -8.03 8.98 -3.53
C THR A 77 -6.85 9.08 -4.49
N GLN A 78 -6.78 10.16 -5.29
CA GLN A 78 -5.61 10.46 -6.12
C GLN A 78 -4.35 10.70 -5.28
N VAL A 79 -4.45 11.49 -4.21
CA VAL A 79 -3.31 11.73 -3.29
C VAL A 79 -2.86 10.44 -2.62
N VAL A 80 -3.79 9.62 -2.11
CA VAL A 80 -3.45 8.32 -1.51
C VAL A 80 -2.75 7.41 -2.51
N LEU A 81 -3.22 7.38 -3.76
CA LEU A 81 -2.60 6.59 -4.82
C LEU A 81 -1.18 7.08 -5.14
N VAL A 82 -0.99 8.40 -5.29
CA VAL A 82 0.32 8.99 -5.55
C VAL A 82 1.29 8.68 -4.40
N LEU A 83 0.86 8.82 -3.15
CA LEU A 83 1.66 8.48 -1.98
C LEU A 83 2.00 6.98 -1.94
N ALA A 84 1.07 6.11 -2.30
CA ALA A 84 1.31 4.66 -2.34
C ALA A 84 2.36 4.30 -3.40
N ILE A 85 2.27 4.90 -4.59
CA ILE A 85 3.25 4.72 -5.67
C ILE A 85 4.63 5.22 -5.23
N ILE A 86 4.71 6.46 -4.73
CA ILE A 86 5.97 7.04 -4.25
C ILE A 86 6.58 6.18 -3.14
N SER A 87 5.78 5.70 -2.19
CA SER A 87 6.24 4.85 -1.09
C SER A 87 6.88 3.55 -1.60
N GLY A 88 6.23 2.89 -2.57
CA GLY A 88 6.81 1.70 -3.21
C GLY A 88 8.15 1.98 -3.89
N PHE A 89 8.25 3.08 -4.65
CA PHE A 89 9.50 3.49 -5.30
C PHE A 89 10.59 3.84 -4.31
N VAL A 90 10.29 4.60 -3.26
CA VAL A 90 11.25 4.95 -2.20
C VAL A 90 11.76 3.69 -1.52
N ASN A 91 10.89 2.73 -1.20
CA ASN A 91 11.29 1.49 -0.55
C ASN A 91 12.19 0.64 -1.45
N VAL A 92 11.89 0.57 -2.75
CA VAL A 92 12.75 -0.10 -3.73
C VAL A 92 14.09 0.62 -3.86
N ALA A 93 14.09 1.95 -3.95
CA ALA A 93 15.31 2.75 -4.06
C ALA A 93 16.23 2.56 -2.85
N LEU A 94 15.68 2.56 -1.63
CA LEU A 94 16.43 2.32 -0.39
C LEU A 94 17.06 0.93 -0.33
N LEU A 95 16.35 -0.08 -0.84
CA LEU A 95 16.87 -1.45 -0.90
C LEU A 95 17.98 -1.61 -1.95
N ILE A 96 17.89 -0.90 -3.08
CA ILE A 96 18.91 -0.92 -4.14
C ILE A 96 20.12 -0.06 -3.77
N SER A 97 19.95 1.09 -3.13
CA SER A 97 21.00 2.09 -2.89
C SER A 97 22.04 1.66 -1.83
N GLY A 98 22.05 0.40 -1.40
CA GLY A 98 23.11 -0.12 -0.55
C GLY A 98 23.06 0.33 0.91
N VAL A 99 21.94 0.88 1.41
CA VAL A 99 21.71 0.98 2.88
C VAL A 99 21.75 -0.42 3.51
N VAL A 100 21.44 -1.45 2.72
CA VAL A 100 21.73 -2.86 3.01
C VAL A 100 23.06 -3.23 2.33
N PRO A 101 24.16 -3.40 3.07
CA PRO A 101 25.53 -3.53 2.52
C PRO A 101 25.81 -4.88 1.81
N PHE A 102 24.79 -5.68 1.50
CA PHE A 102 24.93 -7.07 1.07
C PHE A 102 24.63 -7.32 -0.42
N LEU A 103 24.31 -6.29 -1.21
CA LEU A 103 24.29 -6.39 -2.67
C LEU A 103 25.73 -6.18 -3.21
N LYS A 104 26.56 -7.21 -3.07
CA LYS A 104 27.77 -7.41 -3.88
C LYS A 104 27.52 -8.49 -4.91
#